data_AF-A0A1S9D015-F1
#
_entry.id   AF-A0A1S9D015-F1
#
_cell.length_a   1.000
_cell.length_b   1.000
_cell.length_c   1.000
_cell.angle_alpha   90.00
_cell.angle_beta   90.00
_cell.angle_gamma   90.00
#
_symmetry.space_group_name_H-M   'P 1'
#
loop_
_entity.id
_entity.type
_entity.pdbx_description
1 polymer ?
#
loop_
_entity_poly.entity_id
_entity_poly.type
_entity_poly.pdbx_seq_one_letter_code
_entity_poly.pdbx_strand_id
1 'polypeptide(L)'
;MVNPREHVMAETDAAAETASGITRRDFLQRALAAGAALVGGACAMNTLDPQAQGGKRAALILTNGRITTLDAAKPSATAVAIMDGRFLAVGSDQDVMAYRGPNTRTISISIR
;
A
#
# COMPACT_ATOMS: atom_id res chain seq x y z
N MET A 1 -6.40 33.69 -53.13
CA MET A 1 -5.99 34.13 -51.79
C MET A 1 -4.84 33.26 -51.31
N VAL A 2 -3.61 33.72 -51.55
CA VAL A 2 -2.41 33.16 -50.91
C VAL A 2 -2.36 33.77 -49.51
N ASN A 3 -2.29 32.94 -48.48
CA ASN A 3 -2.12 33.41 -47.10
C ASN A 3 -0.62 33.45 -46.79
N PRO A 4 -0.01 34.63 -46.61
CA PRO A 4 1.39 34.73 -46.24
C PRO A 4 1.48 35.01 -44.74
N ARG A 5 2.06 34.12 -43.92
CA ARG A 5 2.89 34.43 -42.74
C ARG A 5 3.53 33.16 -42.20
N GLU A 6 4.64 32.78 -42.82
CA GLU A 6 5.66 31.92 -42.25
C GLU A 6 7.00 32.64 -42.31
N HIS A 7 7.56 32.95 -41.14
CA HIS A 7 9.00 33.07 -40.87
C HIS A 7 9.14 33.05 -39.33
N VAL A 8 9.44 31.89 -38.73
CA VAL A 8 10.77 31.30 -38.48
C VAL A 8 11.21 31.54 -37.03
N MET A 9 11.35 30.44 -36.28
CA MET A 9 12.47 30.04 -35.42
C MET A 9 11.94 28.93 -34.51
N ALA A 10 12.20 27.65 -34.83
CA ALA A 10 13.41 26.93 -34.42
C ALA A 10 13.49 26.79 -32.90
N GLU A 11 12.79 25.78 -32.36
CA GLU A 11 13.12 25.20 -31.07
C GLU A 11 13.54 23.74 -31.31
N THR A 12 14.82 23.61 -31.64
CA THR A 12 15.59 22.40 -31.36
C THR A 12 16.04 22.52 -29.91
N ASP A 13 15.63 21.60 -29.05
CA ASP A 13 16.58 20.68 -28.40
C ASP A 13 15.88 19.71 -27.44
N ALA A 14 16.44 18.51 -27.42
CA ALA A 14 16.69 17.68 -26.26
C ALA A 14 15.60 16.84 -25.57
N ALA A 15 16.13 15.67 -25.24
CA ALA A 15 15.84 14.80 -24.11
C ALA A 15 14.59 13.92 -24.21
N ALA A 16 14.84 12.78 -24.87
CA ALA A 16 14.44 11.51 -24.31
C ALA A 16 14.71 11.45 -22.79
N GLU A 17 13.70 11.09 -21.99
CA GLU A 17 13.99 10.47 -20.70
C GLU A 17 13.00 9.34 -20.41
N THR A 18 13.58 8.15 -20.50
CA THR A 18 13.05 6.83 -20.23
C THR A 18 12.77 6.67 -18.73
N ALA A 19 11.60 6.13 -18.41
CA ALA A 19 11.30 5.21 -17.30
C ALA A 19 11.81 5.50 -15.86
N SER A 20 10.87 5.31 -14.93
CA SER A 20 11.07 4.71 -13.60
C SER A 20 11.49 5.62 -12.44
N GLY A 21 10.50 5.94 -11.61
CA GLY A 21 10.60 5.62 -10.19
C GLY A 21 11.49 6.50 -9.31
N ILE A 22 11.12 7.77 -9.12
CA ILE A 22 11.56 8.53 -7.94
C ILE A 22 10.32 9.17 -7.30
N THR A 23 9.72 8.45 -6.35
CA THR A 23 8.63 8.96 -5.52
C THR A 23 9.22 9.75 -4.36
N ARG A 24 8.53 10.82 -3.95
CA ARG A 24 8.86 11.81 -2.89
C ARG A 24 9.45 11.28 -1.56
N ARG A 25 9.44 9.97 -1.35
CA ARG A 25 10.07 9.26 -0.22
C ARG A 25 11.58 9.09 -0.37
N ASP A 26 12.10 8.94 -1.59
CA ASP A 26 13.54 8.79 -1.84
C ASP A 26 14.34 10.06 -1.49
N PHE A 27 13.70 11.23 -1.64
CA PHE A 27 14.31 12.54 -1.37
C PHE A 27 14.47 12.84 0.14
N LEU A 28 13.62 12.30 1.01
CA LEU A 28 13.71 12.50 2.46
C LEU A 28 14.68 11.52 3.15
N GLN A 29 15.05 10.40 2.50
CA GLN A 29 15.92 9.39 3.11
C GLN A 29 17.43 9.72 3.03
N ARG A 30 17.86 10.66 2.20
CA ARG A 30 19.30 10.91 1.97
C ARG A 30 19.90 12.08 2.76
N ALA A 31 19.14 12.74 3.62
CA ALA A 31 19.58 13.99 4.30
C ALA A 31 20.10 13.84 5.75
N LEU A 32 20.18 12.64 6.34
CA LEU A 32 20.46 12.48 7.79
C LEU A 32 21.72 11.68 8.16
N ALA A 33 22.59 11.37 7.20
CA ALA A 33 23.85 10.67 7.48
C ALA A 33 25.07 11.61 7.47
N ALA A 34 25.10 12.60 8.37
CA ALA A 34 26.32 13.32 8.74
C ALA A 34 26.15 14.05 10.09
N GLY A 35 26.43 13.38 11.20
CA GLY A 35 26.49 14.02 12.53
C GLY A 35 26.82 13.02 13.63
N ALA A 36 28.07 13.03 14.10
CA ALA A 36 28.63 12.09 15.05
C ALA A 36 28.64 12.61 16.51
N ALA A 37 28.35 11.70 17.44
CA ALA A 37 29.03 11.47 18.74
C ALA A 37 28.72 12.29 20.03
N LEU A 38 28.67 11.50 21.13
CA LEU A 38 29.06 11.76 22.54
C LEU A 38 27.98 12.08 23.61
N VAL A 39 27.75 11.06 24.45
CA VAL A 39 27.45 11.09 25.91
C VAL A 39 26.09 11.64 26.37
N GLY A 40 25.27 10.73 26.92
CA GLY A 40 24.30 11.03 27.97
C GLY A 40 22.85 11.12 27.51
N GLY A 41 22.03 10.11 27.86
CA GLY A 41 20.58 10.25 27.80
C GLY A 41 19.86 8.94 27.51
N ALA A 42 19.34 8.34 28.57
CA ALA A 42 18.35 7.27 28.66
C ALA A 42 17.68 6.80 27.36
N CYS A 43 17.71 5.47 27.17
CA CYS A 43 16.57 4.66 26.77
C CYS A 43 15.34 5.43 26.27
N ALA A 44 15.31 5.71 24.97
CA ALA A 44 14.05 5.81 24.23
C ALA A 44 14.15 4.92 22.99
N MET A 45 14.49 3.65 23.22
CA MET A 45 14.09 2.57 22.32
C MET A 45 12.55 2.48 22.36
N ASN A 46 11.85 3.39 21.69
CA ASN A 46 10.48 3.11 21.25
C ASN A 46 10.51 2.74 19.76
N THR A 47 11.27 1.71 19.46
CA THR A 47 11.19 0.97 18.20
C THR A 47 9.99 0.03 18.24
N LEU A 48 8.76 0.52 18.45
CA LEU A 48 7.56 -0.31 18.43
C LEU A 48 6.30 0.46 17.99
N ASP A 49 6.36 1.21 16.89
CA ASP A 49 5.13 1.51 16.14
C ASP A 49 5.31 1.21 14.65
N PRO A 50 5.28 -0.08 14.24
CA PRO A 50 5.10 -0.46 12.85
C PRO A 50 3.65 -0.22 12.35
N GLN A 51 2.98 0.84 12.82
CA GLN A 51 1.55 1.09 12.58
C GLN A 51 1.28 2.43 11.88
N ALA A 52 2.26 2.98 11.15
CA ALA A 52 2.08 4.21 10.37
C ALA A 52 2.04 3.99 8.84
N GLN A 53 1.76 2.78 8.35
CA GLN A 53 1.17 2.60 7.02
C GLN A 53 -0.35 2.49 7.19
N GLY A 54 -1.05 3.61 6.95
CA GLY A 54 -2.52 3.77 7.00
C GLY A 54 -3.30 2.98 5.95
N GLY A 55 -3.03 1.67 5.84
CA GLY A 55 -3.91 0.72 5.18
C GLY A 55 -5.09 0.39 6.08
N LYS A 56 -6.30 0.37 5.52
CA LYS A 56 -7.53 -0.03 6.23
C LYS A 56 -7.31 -1.40 6.87
N ARG A 57 -7.50 -1.51 8.19
CA ARG A 57 -7.44 -2.79 8.93
C ARG A 57 -8.83 -3.39 9.03
N ALA A 58 -8.91 -4.71 9.15
CA ALA A 58 -10.17 -5.39 9.36
C ALA A 58 -10.56 -5.37 10.86
N ALA A 59 -11.84 -5.24 11.16
CA ALA A 59 -12.36 -5.53 12.50
C ALA A 59 -12.50 -7.04 12.73
N LEU A 60 -12.86 -7.77 11.67
CA LEU A 60 -13.12 -9.21 11.70
C LEU A 60 -12.50 -9.88 10.47
N ILE A 61 -11.79 -10.98 10.66
CA ILE A 61 -11.32 -11.88 9.61
C ILE A 61 -11.91 -13.26 9.86
N LEU A 62 -12.58 -13.83 8.85
CA LEU A 62 -13.06 -15.20 8.84
C LEU A 62 -12.15 -16.04 7.95
N THR A 63 -11.75 -17.22 8.41
CA THR A 63 -10.73 -18.09 7.79
C THR A 63 -11.20 -19.53 7.69
N ASN A 64 -10.53 -20.34 6.85
CA ASN A 64 -10.80 -21.77 6.67
C ASN A 64 -12.27 -22.07 6.32
N GLY A 65 -12.90 -21.15 5.60
CA GLY A 65 -14.28 -21.26 5.16
C GLY A 65 -14.40 -21.87 3.76
N ARG A 66 -15.62 -22.28 3.41
CA ARG A 66 -16.04 -22.52 2.04
C ARG A 66 -17.04 -21.44 1.67
N ILE A 67 -16.55 -20.37 1.06
CA ILE A 67 -17.33 -19.16 0.80
C ILE A 67 -17.60 -19.08 -0.70
N THR A 68 -18.88 -19.10 -1.07
CA THR A 68 -19.31 -18.78 -2.44
C THR A 68 -19.62 -17.30 -2.52
N THR A 69 -19.01 -16.61 -3.47
CA THR A 69 -19.28 -15.19 -3.71
C THR A 69 -20.22 -15.04 -4.90
N LEU A 70 -20.87 -13.88 -5.03
CA LEU A 70 -21.65 -13.53 -6.22
C LEU A 70 -20.80 -12.84 -7.29
N ASP A 71 -19.48 -12.79 -7.10
CA ASP A 71 -18.55 -12.29 -8.11
C ASP A 71 -18.22 -13.41 -9.09
N ALA A 72 -18.57 -13.22 -10.37
CA ALA A 72 -18.35 -14.23 -11.40
C ALA A 72 -16.87 -14.48 -11.67
N ALA A 73 -15.99 -13.49 -11.43
CA ALA A 73 -14.55 -13.64 -11.60
C ALA A 73 -13.90 -14.44 -10.47
N LYS A 74 -14.44 -14.36 -9.25
CA LYS A 74 -13.95 -15.06 -8.06
C LYS A 74 -15.09 -15.71 -7.28
N PRO A 75 -15.73 -16.75 -7.84
CA PRO A 75 -16.93 -17.36 -7.26
C PRO A 75 -16.66 -18.12 -5.96
N SER A 76 -15.40 -18.44 -5.65
CA SER A 76 -15.00 -19.15 -4.43
C SER A 76 -13.89 -18.42 -3.67
N ALA A 77 -14.01 -18.41 -2.35
CA ALA A 77 -13.03 -17.87 -1.42
C ALA A 77 -12.95 -18.76 -0.16
N THR A 78 -11.82 -18.71 0.53
CA THR A 78 -11.61 -19.42 1.79
C THR A 78 -11.64 -18.48 2.99
N ALA A 79 -11.51 -17.17 2.76
CA ALA A 79 -11.44 -16.18 3.82
C ALA A 79 -11.99 -14.81 3.41
N VAL A 80 -12.43 -14.03 4.40
CA VAL A 80 -12.95 -12.67 4.22
C VAL A 80 -12.48 -11.73 5.34
N ALA A 81 -12.17 -10.49 4.97
CA ALA A 81 -11.87 -9.40 5.88
C ALA A 81 -13.02 -8.40 5.88
N ILE A 82 -13.52 -8.04 7.07
CA ILE A 82 -14.69 -7.18 7.27
C ILE A 82 -14.32 -5.99 8.15
N MET A 83 -14.75 -4.80 7.75
CA MET A 83 -14.66 -3.56 8.51
C MET A 83 -15.97 -2.79 8.36
N ASP A 84 -16.57 -2.36 9.48
CA ASP A 84 -17.83 -1.59 9.50
C ASP A 84 -18.95 -2.24 8.66
N GLY A 85 -19.07 -3.57 8.75
CA GLY A 85 -20.06 -4.36 8.02
C GLY A 85 -19.81 -4.49 6.51
N ARG A 86 -18.66 -4.02 6.01
CA ARG A 86 -18.28 -4.09 4.59
C ARG A 86 -17.09 -5.02 4.40
N PHE A 87 -17.08 -5.74 3.27
CA PHE A 87 -15.92 -6.54 2.88
C PHE A 87 -14.78 -5.63 2.43
N LEU A 88 -13.66 -5.70 3.13
CA LEU A 88 -12.40 -5.08 2.71
C LEU A 88 -11.67 -5.94 1.69
N ALA A 89 -11.73 -7.26 1.87
CA ALA A 89 -11.12 -8.24 0.97
C ALA A 89 -11.84 -9.59 1.05
N VAL A 90 -11.86 -10.29 -0.08
CA VAL A 90 -12.42 -11.64 -0.24
C VAL A 90 -11.43 -12.49 -1.05
N GLY A 91 -11.00 -13.62 -0.50
CA GLY A 91 -9.97 -14.41 -1.17
C GLY A 91 -9.45 -15.59 -0.37
N SER A 92 -8.16 -15.85 -0.51
CA SER A 92 -7.48 -16.88 0.28
C SER A 92 -7.22 -16.37 1.70
N ASP A 93 -6.94 -17.30 2.62
CA ASP A 93 -6.54 -16.96 3.99
C ASP A 93 -5.31 -16.05 4.02
N GLN A 94 -4.35 -16.27 3.14
CA GLN A 94 -3.14 -15.45 3.06
C GLN A 94 -3.45 -14.02 2.60
N ASP A 95 -4.33 -13.86 1.60
CA ASP A 95 -4.68 -12.55 1.06
C ASP A 95 -5.34 -11.66 2.13
N VAL A 96 -6.24 -12.23 2.93
CA VAL A 96 -6.98 -11.46 3.92
C VAL A 96 -6.17 -11.17 5.19
N MET A 97 -5.15 -11.99 5.49
CA MET A 97 -4.29 -11.78 6.65
C MET A 97 -3.46 -10.50 6.56
N ALA A 98 -3.22 -9.98 5.36
CA ALA A 98 -2.57 -8.67 5.16
C ALA A 98 -3.35 -7.51 5.84
N TYR A 99 -4.66 -7.67 6.02
CA TYR A 99 -5.55 -6.69 6.66
C TYR A 99 -5.64 -6.85 8.18
N ARG A 100 -4.96 -7.85 8.76
CA ARG A 100 -4.89 -8.03 10.20
C ARG A 100 -4.20 -6.84 10.85
N GLY A 101 -4.78 -6.38 11.95
CA GLY A 101 -4.24 -5.36 12.83
C GLY A 101 -4.34 -5.79 14.29
N PRO A 102 -3.84 -4.97 15.23
CA PRO A 102 -3.80 -5.30 16.66
C PRO A 102 -5.18 -5.60 17.25
N ASN A 103 -6.23 -4.95 16.73
CA ASN A 103 -7.61 -5.09 17.21
C ASN A 103 -8.47 -6.01 16.33
N THR A 104 -7.88 -6.70 15.34
CA THR A 104 -8.63 -7.55 14.43
C THR A 104 -8.99 -8.88 15.09
N ARG A 105 -10.27 -9.21 15.17
CA ARG A 105 -10.72 -10.53 15.58
C ARG A 105 -10.58 -11.51 14.43
N THR A 106 -9.99 -12.68 14.68
CA THR A 106 -9.85 -13.75 13.69
C THR A 106 -10.67 -14.96 14.14
N ILE A 107 -11.49 -15.52 13.25
CA ILE A 107 -12.34 -16.69 13.53
C ILE A 107 -12.12 -17.74 12.44
N SER A 108 -11.92 -18.99 12.83
CA SER A 108 -11.96 -20.13 11.91
C SER A 108 -13.40 -20.63 11.79
N ILE A 109 -13.91 -20.76 10.57
CA ILE A 109 -15.30 -21.15 10.28
C ILE A 109 -15.40 -22.53 9.62
N SER A 110 -14.48 -23.43 9.94
CA SER A 110 -14.49 -24.80 9.42
C SER A 110 -15.77 -25.55 9.80
N ILE A 111 -16.44 -26.11 8.79
CA ILE A 111 -17.55 -27.05 9.00
C ILE A 111 -16.97 -28.42 9.39
N ARG A 112 -17.58 -29.07 10.38
CA ARG A 112 -17.25 -30.43 10.83
C ARG A 112 -18.12 -31.45 10.13
#